data_AF-A0A914EHW9-F1
#
_entry.id   AF-A0A914EHW9-F1
#
_cell.length_a   1.000
_cell.length_b   1.000
_cell.length_c   1.000
_cell.angle_alpha   90.00
_cell.angle_beta   90.00
_cell.angle_gamma   90.00
#
_symmetry.space_group_name_H-M   'P 1'
#
loop_
_entity.id
_entity.type
_entity.pdbx_description
1 polymer ?
#
loop_
_entity_poly.entity_id
_entity_poly.type
_entity_poly.pdbx_seq_one_letter_code
_entity_poly.pdbx_strand_id
1 'polypeptide(L)'
;MGHGNMLQHLILSLMLWTSSYGGFVHPGLLNSQADFNRMAQKVAAKQSPWIDSYNALISNGHANPTWNPAPQAWAERGSGCNDNSIYVQNDAAAAYQQALVYKVTGNTTYANNAVRILNAWAYTLKGIGCNASSSWDFQLMAGIQGYQFANAGEMMRNYSGWNATAFANFQSWMVKVWYPVCYYPFASQVYANWDLICIAQHMSIGVLADNQTLFNDAVNYFVTWARFSSI
;
A
#
# COMPACT_ATOMS: atom_id res chain seq x y z
N MET A 1 45.80 -49.48 -30.94
CA MET A 1 45.85 -48.01 -31.14
C MET A 1 44.78 -47.65 -32.15
N GLY A 2 43.88 -46.71 -31.84
CA GLY A 2 42.73 -46.32 -32.67
C GLY A 2 41.43 -46.35 -31.85
N HIS A 3 41.01 -45.23 -31.25
CA HIS A 3 40.09 -44.21 -31.78
C HIS A 3 38.65 -44.71 -31.97
N GLY A 4 37.68 -44.10 -31.26
CA GLY A 4 36.25 -44.19 -31.63
C GLY A 4 35.23 -43.98 -30.51
N ASN A 5 35.01 -42.72 -30.12
CA ASN A 5 33.73 -42.05 -29.75
C ASN A 5 32.54 -42.87 -29.19
N MET A 6 32.13 -42.60 -27.94
CA MET A 6 31.09 -41.60 -27.55
C MET A 6 29.65 -42.01 -27.88
N LEU A 7 28.84 -42.20 -26.82
CA LEU A 7 27.40 -41.87 -26.68
C LEU A 7 26.93 -42.46 -25.32
N GLN A 8 27.15 -41.80 -24.19
CA GLN A 8 26.29 -40.75 -23.58
C GLN A 8 24.79 -41.04 -23.63
N HIS A 9 24.22 -41.56 -22.54
CA HIS A 9 22.87 -41.22 -22.09
C HIS A 9 22.87 -41.02 -20.57
N LEU A 10 23.25 -39.81 -20.14
CA LEU A 10 22.90 -39.28 -18.83
C LEU A 10 21.55 -38.57 -19.00
N ILE A 11 20.47 -39.16 -18.49
CA ILE A 11 19.17 -38.50 -18.44
C ILE A 11 19.24 -37.44 -17.33
N LEU A 12 19.41 -36.18 -17.70
CA LEU A 12 19.14 -35.04 -16.83
C LEU A 12 17.62 -34.97 -16.62
N SER A 13 17.15 -35.49 -15.49
CA SER A 13 15.85 -35.12 -14.96
C SER A 13 15.91 -33.67 -14.48
N LEU A 14 15.52 -32.73 -15.35
CA LEU A 14 15.15 -31.38 -14.93
C LEU A 14 13.97 -31.51 -13.95
N MET A 15 14.24 -31.34 -12.66
CA MET A 15 13.20 -30.95 -11.72
C MET A 15 12.73 -29.57 -12.17
N LEU A 16 11.63 -29.54 -12.91
CA LEU A 16 10.83 -28.34 -13.07
C LEU A 16 10.30 -28.00 -11.68
N TRP A 17 10.99 -27.09 -10.98
CA TRP A 17 10.38 -26.36 -9.88
C TRP A 17 9.33 -25.49 -10.52
N THR A 18 8.12 -26.02 -10.68
CA THR A 18 6.95 -25.16 -10.77
C THR A 18 6.84 -24.52 -9.40
N SER A 19 7.44 -23.34 -9.23
CA SER A 19 7.04 -22.43 -8.18
C SER A 19 5.57 -22.16 -8.45
N SER A 20 4.68 -22.92 -7.81
CA SER A 20 3.34 -22.43 -7.54
C SER A 20 3.58 -21.19 -6.70
N TYR A 21 3.60 -20.02 -7.34
CA TYR A 21 3.59 -18.76 -6.60
C TYR A 21 2.31 -18.81 -5.77
N GLY A 22 2.44 -19.13 -4.49
CA GLY A 22 1.33 -19.03 -3.55
C GLY A 22 0.82 -17.60 -3.61
N GLY A 23 -0.50 -17.42 -3.57
CA GLY A 23 -1.09 -16.09 -3.49
C GLY A 23 -0.54 -15.31 -2.30
N PHE A 24 -0.75 -14.00 -2.31
CA PHE A 24 -0.33 -13.15 -1.20
C PHE A 24 -0.95 -13.62 0.12
N VAL A 25 -0.18 -13.53 1.21
CA VAL A 25 -0.70 -13.77 2.56
C VAL A 25 -1.29 -12.48 3.08
N HIS A 26 -2.53 -12.51 3.57
CA HIS A 26 -3.24 -11.33 4.04
C HIS A 26 -3.55 -11.39 5.55
N PRO A 27 -3.41 -10.27 6.29
CA PRO A 27 -2.75 -9.03 5.87
C PRO A 27 -1.23 -9.25 5.69
N GLY A 28 -0.67 -8.69 4.62
CA GLY A 28 0.73 -8.93 4.22
C GLY A 28 1.54 -7.69 3.84
N LEU A 29 1.00 -6.48 4.08
CA LEU A 29 1.70 -5.22 3.86
C LEU A 29 2.55 -4.84 5.07
N LEU A 30 2.45 -3.60 5.57
CA LEU A 30 3.28 -3.10 6.66
C LEU A 30 3.20 -3.94 7.95
N ASN A 31 2.09 -4.66 8.15
CA ASN A 31 1.88 -5.51 9.31
C ASN A 31 1.21 -6.83 8.92
N SER A 32 1.72 -7.91 9.52
CA SER A 32 1.10 -9.23 9.46
C SER A 32 0.02 -9.42 10.53
N GLN A 33 -0.78 -10.49 10.42
CA GLN A 33 -1.70 -10.87 11.50
C GLN A 33 -0.96 -11.17 12.81
N ALA A 34 0.25 -11.73 12.74
CA ALA A 34 1.07 -12.00 13.92
C ALA A 34 1.51 -10.70 14.61
N ASP A 35 1.81 -9.64 13.85
CA ASP A 35 2.14 -8.33 14.41
C ASP A 35 0.95 -7.72 15.14
N PHE A 36 -0.25 -7.78 14.54
CA PHE A 36 -1.47 -7.29 15.21
C PHE A 36 -1.78 -8.06 16.49
N ASN A 37 -1.66 -9.39 16.46
CA ASN A 37 -1.84 -10.22 17.66
C ASN A 37 -0.84 -9.83 18.76
N ARG A 38 0.43 -9.63 18.39
CA ARG A 38 1.48 -9.17 19.32
C ARG A 38 1.14 -7.80 19.90
N MET A 39 0.74 -6.84 19.07
CA MET A 39 0.35 -5.50 19.52
C MET A 39 -0.83 -5.55 20.50
N ALA A 40 -1.90 -6.26 20.13
CA ALA A 40 -3.10 -6.42 20.97
C ALA A 40 -2.76 -7.03 22.34
N GLN A 41 -1.99 -8.13 22.37
CA GLN A 41 -1.56 -8.77 23.61
C GLN A 41 -0.73 -7.83 24.50
N LYS A 42 0.24 -7.11 23.92
CA LYS A 42 1.12 -6.21 24.67
C LYS A 42 0.36 -5.00 25.22
N VAL A 43 -0.57 -4.44 24.45
CA VAL A 43 -1.42 -3.32 24.88
C VAL A 43 -2.40 -3.77 25.97
N ALA A 44 -3.05 -4.93 25.81
CA ALA A 44 -3.94 -5.49 26.83
C ALA A 44 -3.20 -5.75 28.16
N ALA A 45 -1.95 -6.20 28.09
CA ALA A 45 -1.09 -6.39 29.25
C ALA A 45 -0.45 -5.10 29.78
N LYS A 46 -0.77 -3.92 29.19
CA LYS A 46 -0.20 -2.61 29.54
C LYS A 46 1.34 -2.60 29.56
N GLN A 47 1.97 -3.33 28.63
CA GLN A 47 3.43 -3.44 28.58
C GLN A 47 4.04 -2.31 27.78
N SER A 48 5.00 -1.60 28.37
CA SER A 48 5.86 -0.64 27.65
C SER A 48 6.86 -1.37 26.74
N PRO A 49 7.20 -0.81 25.56
CA PRO A 49 6.76 0.49 25.03
C PRO A 49 5.44 0.47 24.24
N TRP A 50 4.78 -0.69 24.10
CA TRP A 50 3.57 -0.84 23.28
C TRP A 50 2.38 -0.02 23.81
N ILE A 51 2.16 -0.03 25.12
CA ILE A 51 1.08 0.76 25.72
C ILE A 51 1.31 2.27 25.54
N ASP A 52 2.56 2.73 25.61
CA ASP A 52 2.90 4.15 25.45
C ASP A 52 2.64 4.62 24.02
N SER A 53 3.02 3.80 23.05
CA SER A 53 2.76 4.05 21.62
C SER A 53 1.26 3.98 21.29
N TYR A 54 0.51 3.07 21.91
CA TYR A 54 -0.94 3.00 21.78
C TYR A 54 -1.63 4.24 22.38
N ASN A 55 -1.18 4.72 23.54
CA ASN A 55 -1.69 5.95 24.15
C ASN A 55 -1.42 7.17 23.25
N ALA A 56 -0.25 7.25 22.64
CA ALA A 56 0.05 8.27 21.64
C ALA A 56 -0.88 8.18 20.42
N LEU A 57 -1.13 6.97 19.91
CA LEU A 57 -2.07 6.72 18.81
C LEU A 57 -3.47 7.24 19.12
N ILE A 58 -4.07 6.84 20.24
CA ILE A 58 -5.45 7.23 20.58
C ILE A 58 -5.58 8.72 20.97
N SER A 59 -4.48 9.38 21.30
CA SER A 59 -4.45 10.83 21.54
C SER A 59 -4.40 11.66 20.25
N ASN A 60 -4.09 11.03 19.12
CA ASN A 60 -4.02 11.71 17.83
C ASN A 60 -5.42 11.99 17.29
N GLY A 61 -5.66 13.20 16.78
CA GLY A 61 -6.96 13.60 16.24
C GLY A 61 -7.48 12.70 15.11
N HIS A 62 -6.59 12.08 14.33
CA HIS A 62 -6.95 11.15 13.26
C HIS A 62 -7.53 9.81 13.78
N ALA A 63 -7.19 9.45 15.03
CA ALA A 63 -7.79 8.33 15.74
C ALA A 63 -9.10 8.72 16.48
N ASN A 64 -9.66 9.91 16.24
CA ASN A 64 -10.92 10.29 16.88
C ASN A 64 -12.09 9.47 16.30
N PRO A 65 -12.88 8.73 17.11
CA PRO A 65 -13.99 7.92 16.62
C PRO A 65 -15.14 8.73 15.99
N THR A 66 -15.12 10.06 16.06
CA THR A 66 -16.08 10.93 15.38
C THR A 66 -15.50 11.63 14.13
N TRP A 67 -14.31 11.24 13.67
CA TRP A 67 -13.68 11.78 12.46
C TRP A 67 -14.66 11.81 11.28
N ASN A 68 -14.72 12.93 10.55
CA ASN A 68 -15.57 13.07 9.38
C ASN A 68 -14.69 13.29 8.14
N PRO A 69 -14.68 12.33 7.19
CA PRO A 69 -13.85 12.47 5.99
C PRO A 69 -14.35 13.60 5.08
N ALA A 70 -13.43 14.20 4.34
CA ALA A 70 -13.65 15.28 3.40
C ALA A 70 -13.10 14.92 2.01
N PRO A 71 -13.65 13.90 1.34
CA PRO A 71 -13.12 13.42 0.07
C PRO A 71 -13.28 14.46 -1.03
N GLN A 72 -12.25 14.58 -1.88
CA GLN A 72 -12.23 15.50 -3.01
C GLN A 72 -12.41 14.74 -4.32
N ALA A 73 -13.10 15.34 -5.30
CA ALA A 73 -13.27 14.73 -6.61
C ALA A 73 -11.96 14.69 -7.42
N TRP A 74 -11.07 15.66 -7.15
CA TRP A 74 -9.74 15.76 -7.75
C TRP A 74 -8.73 16.20 -6.68
N ALA A 75 -7.60 15.53 -6.60
CA ALA A 75 -6.53 15.87 -5.66
C ALA A 75 -5.37 16.56 -6.39
N GLU A 76 -5.08 17.80 -5.99
CA GLU A 76 -4.01 18.60 -6.56
C GLU A 76 -2.88 18.83 -5.56
N ARG A 77 -1.65 18.77 -6.05
CA ARG A 77 -0.46 19.14 -5.29
C ARG A 77 0.63 19.68 -6.19
N GLY A 78 1.27 20.75 -5.75
CA GLY A 78 2.46 21.30 -6.39
C GLY A 78 2.43 22.81 -6.57
N SER A 79 3.59 23.38 -6.90
CA SER A 79 3.72 24.82 -7.13
C SER A 79 2.87 25.26 -8.33
N GLY A 80 2.02 26.27 -8.12
CA GLY A 80 1.08 26.76 -9.13
C GLY A 80 -0.19 25.93 -9.33
N CYS A 81 -0.36 24.83 -8.59
CA CYS A 81 -1.61 24.05 -8.55
C CYS A 81 -2.56 24.64 -7.50
N ASN A 82 -3.85 24.29 -7.56
CA ASN A 82 -4.78 24.59 -6.46
C ASN A 82 -4.63 23.54 -5.35
N ASP A 83 -3.50 23.56 -4.65
CA ASP A 83 -3.12 22.51 -3.70
C ASP A 83 -4.20 22.26 -2.65
N ASN A 84 -4.75 21.06 -2.68
CA ASN A 84 -5.75 20.57 -1.73
C ASN A 84 -5.30 19.25 -1.08
N SER A 85 -4.00 18.97 -1.13
CA SER A 85 -3.41 17.70 -0.72
C SER A 85 -3.65 17.36 0.75
N ILE A 86 -3.89 18.38 1.58
CA ILE A 86 -4.18 18.21 3.01
C ILE A 86 -5.40 17.32 3.29
N TYR A 87 -6.43 17.35 2.43
CA TYR A 87 -7.63 16.53 2.62
C TYR A 87 -7.31 15.04 2.48
N VAL A 88 -6.57 14.69 1.42
CA VAL A 88 -6.11 13.32 1.17
C VAL A 88 -5.19 12.85 2.30
N GLN A 89 -4.23 13.70 2.70
CA GLN A 89 -3.25 13.37 3.73
C GLN A 89 -3.91 13.05 5.08
N ASN A 90 -4.83 13.92 5.53
CA ASN A 90 -5.50 13.74 6.81
C ASN A 90 -6.42 12.52 6.80
N ASP A 91 -7.19 12.31 5.72
CA ASP A 91 -8.10 11.17 5.67
C ASP A 91 -7.40 9.82 5.46
N ALA A 92 -6.30 9.79 4.72
CA ALA A 92 -5.45 8.58 4.64
C ALA A 92 -4.85 8.24 6.01
N ALA A 93 -4.39 9.26 6.75
CA ALA A 93 -3.91 9.10 8.12
C ALA A 93 -5.01 8.61 9.08
N ALA A 94 -6.22 9.19 8.99
CA ALA A 94 -7.37 8.76 9.77
C ALA A 94 -7.77 7.32 9.44
N ALA A 95 -7.88 6.94 8.17
CA ALA A 95 -8.21 5.58 7.78
C ALA A 95 -7.22 4.55 8.37
N TYR A 96 -5.92 4.83 8.26
CA TYR A 96 -4.87 3.95 8.81
C TYR A 96 -4.93 3.87 10.34
N GLN A 97 -5.04 4.99 11.03
CA GLN A 97 -5.06 5.01 12.49
C GLN A 97 -6.33 4.35 13.06
N GLN A 98 -7.49 4.58 12.45
CA GLN A 98 -8.73 3.90 12.82
C GLN A 98 -8.61 2.39 12.62
N ALA A 99 -8.08 1.95 11.48
CA ALA A 99 -7.82 0.53 11.23
C ALA A 99 -6.86 -0.06 12.27
N LEU A 100 -5.80 0.68 12.66
CA LEU A 100 -4.82 0.22 13.64
C LEU A 100 -5.44 0.07 15.04
N VAL A 101 -6.23 1.05 15.48
CA VAL A 101 -6.95 0.96 16.77
C VAL A 101 -7.90 -0.24 16.76
N TYR A 102 -8.62 -0.48 15.66
CA TYR A 102 -9.45 -1.67 15.52
C TYR A 102 -8.63 -2.96 15.63
N LYS A 103 -7.51 -3.07 14.90
CA LYS A 103 -6.66 -4.27 14.95
C LYS A 103 -6.09 -4.55 16.34
N VAL A 104 -5.82 -3.51 17.14
CA VAL A 104 -5.28 -3.64 18.50
C VAL A 104 -6.38 -3.98 19.52
N THR A 105 -7.58 -3.42 19.35
CA THR A 105 -8.63 -3.45 20.41
C THR A 105 -9.81 -4.36 20.10
N GLY A 106 -10.05 -4.66 18.82
CA GLY A 106 -11.29 -5.27 18.35
C GLY A 106 -12.51 -4.34 18.34
N ASN A 107 -12.37 -3.05 18.68
CA ASN A 107 -13.50 -2.11 18.74
C ASN A 107 -14.02 -1.77 17.34
N THR A 108 -15.23 -2.25 17.02
CA THR A 108 -15.83 -2.12 15.68
C THR A 108 -16.23 -0.71 15.30
N THR A 109 -16.35 0.24 16.24
CA THR A 109 -16.54 1.67 15.93
C THR A 109 -15.41 2.18 15.04
N TYR A 110 -14.17 1.83 15.39
CA TYR A 110 -12.99 2.22 14.63
C TYR A 110 -12.91 1.51 13.27
N ALA A 111 -13.32 0.23 13.22
CA ALA A 111 -13.42 -0.50 11.96
C ALA A 111 -14.43 0.15 10.99
N ASN A 112 -15.62 0.49 11.49
CA ASN A 112 -16.66 1.15 10.71
C ASN A 112 -16.20 2.52 10.20
N ASN A 113 -15.46 3.28 11.03
CA ASN A 113 -14.88 4.55 10.62
C ASN A 113 -13.82 4.40 9.53
N ALA A 114 -12.90 3.45 9.69
CA ALA A 114 -11.88 3.19 8.67
C ALA A 114 -12.54 2.86 7.32
N VAL A 115 -13.48 1.92 7.30
CA VAL A 115 -14.22 1.55 6.08
C VAL A 115 -15.03 2.71 5.51
N ARG A 116 -15.66 3.54 6.35
CA ARG A 116 -16.39 4.74 5.91
C ARG A 116 -15.47 5.71 5.18
N ILE A 117 -14.28 5.98 5.72
CA ILE A 117 -13.29 6.87 5.09
C ILE A 117 -12.81 6.27 3.76
N LEU A 118 -12.41 5.00 3.76
CA LEU A 118 -11.90 4.30 2.57
C LEU A 118 -12.94 4.29 1.43
N ASN A 119 -14.20 3.95 1.72
CA ASN A 119 -15.26 3.94 0.73
C ASN A 119 -15.62 5.35 0.25
N ALA A 120 -15.60 6.37 1.13
CA ALA A 120 -15.90 7.75 0.74
C ALA A 120 -14.90 8.28 -0.29
N TRP A 121 -13.61 7.99 -0.11
CA TRP A 121 -12.57 8.35 -1.08
C TRP A 121 -12.68 7.54 -2.37
N ALA A 122 -12.87 6.22 -2.29
CA ALA A 122 -13.02 5.38 -3.47
C ALA A 122 -14.23 5.76 -4.33
N TYR A 123 -15.31 6.22 -3.70
CA TYR A 123 -16.49 6.71 -4.42
C TYR A 123 -16.26 8.08 -5.07
N THR A 124 -15.48 8.95 -4.46
CA THR A 124 -15.43 10.39 -4.81
C THR A 124 -14.24 10.76 -5.70
N LEU A 125 -13.02 10.33 -5.34
CA LEU A 125 -11.80 10.76 -6.02
C LEU A 125 -11.67 10.12 -7.41
N LYS A 126 -11.61 10.95 -8.45
CA LYS A 126 -11.53 10.52 -9.85
C LYS A 126 -10.17 10.74 -10.50
N GLY A 127 -9.32 11.58 -9.92
CA GLY A 127 -7.96 11.74 -10.39
C GLY A 127 -7.10 12.58 -9.48
N ILE A 128 -5.80 12.51 -9.76
CA ILE A 128 -4.72 13.14 -9.00
C ILE A 128 -3.83 13.82 -10.03
N GLY A 129 -3.42 15.06 -9.79
CA GLY A 129 -2.59 15.77 -10.75
C GLY A 129 -2.23 17.19 -10.35
N CYS A 130 -1.81 17.95 -11.35
CA CYS A 130 -1.73 19.40 -11.29
C CYS A 130 -2.15 19.94 -12.66
N ASN A 131 -3.35 20.50 -12.75
CA ASN A 131 -3.88 20.95 -14.04
C ASN A 131 -3.45 22.37 -14.41
N ALA A 132 -2.93 23.14 -13.44
CA ALA A 132 -2.61 24.55 -13.58
C ALA A 132 -1.12 24.85 -13.76
N SER A 133 -0.23 23.85 -13.65
CA SER A 133 1.22 24.04 -13.83
C SER A 133 1.94 22.77 -14.29
N SER A 134 3.23 22.88 -14.60
CA SER A 134 4.12 21.75 -14.90
C SER A 134 4.70 21.07 -13.65
N SER A 135 4.07 21.21 -12.48
CA SER A 135 4.54 20.56 -11.26
C SER A 135 4.30 19.05 -11.30
N TRP A 136 5.24 18.30 -10.75
CA TRP A 136 5.16 16.84 -10.62
C TRP A 136 4.89 16.40 -9.17
N ASP A 137 4.72 17.32 -8.23
CA ASP A 137 4.60 17.03 -6.80
C ASP A 137 3.37 16.18 -6.44
N PHE A 138 2.34 16.15 -7.30
CA PHE A 138 1.21 15.25 -7.16
C PHE A 138 1.62 13.77 -7.16
N GLN A 139 2.77 13.42 -7.74
CA GLN A 139 3.30 12.06 -7.73
C GLN A 139 3.90 11.67 -6.37
N LEU A 140 4.52 12.64 -5.69
CA LEU A 140 4.97 12.47 -4.30
C LEU A 140 3.77 12.18 -3.39
N MET A 141 2.66 12.90 -3.58
CA MET A 141 1.41 12.59 -2.88
C MET A 141 0.85 11.23 -3.27
N ALA A 142 0.80 10.89 -4.56
CA ALA A 142 0.28 9.61 -5.03
C ALA A 142 1.05 8.42 -4.42
N GLY A 143 2.39 8.47 -4.44
CA GLY A 143 3.22 7.43 -3.84
C GLY A 143 2.98 7.27 -2.33
N ILE A 144 2.96 8.36 -1.56
CA ILE A 144 2.82 8.30 -0.10
C ILE A 144 1.38 7.96 0.33
N GLN A 145 0.38 8.70 -0.16
CA GLN A 145 -1.01 8.49 0.25
C GLN A 145 -1.62 7.24 -0.40
N GLY A 146 -1.21 6.89 -1.62
CA GLY A 146 -1.61 5.62 -2.25
C GLY A 146 -1.10 4.41 -1.47
N TYR A 147 0.17 4.45 -1.03
CA TYR A 147 0.72 3.46 -0.09
C TYR A 147 -0.09 3.39 1.21
N GLN A 148 -0.41 4.54 1.81
CA GLN A 148 -1.13 4.61 3.08
C GLN A 148 -2.57 4.06 2.97
N PHE A 149 -3.31 4.43 1.92
CA PHE A 149 -4.63 3.88 1.64
C PHE A 149 -4.60 2.38 1.39
N ALA A 150 -3.60 1.88 0.63
CA ALA A 150 -3.45 0.46 0.38
C ALA A 150 -3.24 -0.32 1.69
N ASN A 151 -2.39 0.18 2.60
CA ASN A 151 -2.20 -0.41 3.91
C ASN A 151 -3.47 -0.39 4.77
N ALA A 152 -4.17 0.74 4.83
CA ALA A 152 -5.42 0.84 5.58
C ALA A 152 -6.49 -0.13 5.04
N GLY A 153 -6.63 -0.24 3.72
CA GLY A 153 -7.53 -1.21 3.09
C GLY A 153 -7.13 -2.66 3.39
N GLU A 154 -5.86 -2.99 3.29
CA GLU A 154 -5.38 -4.34 3.59
C GLU A 154 -5.63 -4.75 5.05
N MET A 155 -5.43 -3.82 5.99
CA MET A 155 -5.74 -4.05 7.41
C MET A 155 -7.23 -4.39 7.63
N MET A 156 -8.11 -3.79 6.82
CA MET A 156 -9.55 -3.93 6.92
C MET A 156 -10.14 -5.05 6.05
N ARG A 157 -9.36 -5.68 5.15
CA ARG A 157 -9.83 -6.70 4.19
C ARG A 157 -10.77 -7.76 4.77
N ASN A 158 -10.45 -8.28 5.96
CA ASN A 158 -11.20 -9.36 6.62
C ASN A 158 -12.27 -8.86 7.61
N TYR A 159 -12.52 -7.55 7.67
CA TYR A 159 -13.55 -7.01 8.54
C TYR A 159 -14.93 -7.32 7.94
N SER A 160 -15.75 -8.08 8.67
CA SER A 160 -17.08 -8.52 8.22
C SER A 160 -18.05 -7.37 7.94
N GLY A 161 -17.82 -6.17 8.51
CA GLY A 161 -18.60 -4.97 8.23
C GLY A 161 -18.24 -4.27 6.91
N TRP A 162 -17.17 -4.68 6.22
CA TRP A 162 -16.87 -4.16 4.89
C TRP A 162 -17.58 -5.00 3.83
N ASN A 163 -18.59 -4.41 3.19
CA ASN A 163 -19.27 -5.05 2.07
C ASN A 163 -18.27 -5.47 0.98
N ALA A 164 -18.34 -6.73 0.53
CA ALA A 164 -17.39 -7.30 -0.44
C ALA A 164 -17.36 -6.54 -1.78
N THR A 165 -18.52 -6.08 -2.27
CA THR A 165 -18.59 -5.25 -3.49
C THR A 165 -17.94 -3.89 -3.28
N ALA A 166 -18.13 -3.27 -2.12
CA ALA A 166 -17.45 -2.02 -1.77
C ALA A 166 -15.93 -2.20 -1.66
N PHE A 167 -15.46 -3.32 -1.09
CA PHE A 167 -14.04 -3.64 -1.06
C PHE A 167 -13.47 -3.85 -2.46
N ALA A 168 -14.16 -4.61 -3.33
CA ALA A 168 -13.76 -4.78 -4.72
C ALA A 168 -13.70 -3.44 -5.49
N ASN A 169 -14.64 -2.53 -5.23
CA ASN A 169 -14.63 -1.18 -5.78
C ASN A 169 -13.42 -0.37 -5.26
N PHE A 170 -13.08 -0.51 -3.97
CA PHE A 170 -11.89 0.11 -3.39
C PHE A 170 -10.60 -0.41 -4.04
N GLN A 171 -10.45 -1.74 -4.21
CA GLN A 171 -9.33 -2.34 -4.92
C GLN A 171 -9.24 -1.80 -6.37
N SER A 172 -10.36 -1.78 -7.09
CA SER A 172 -10.39 -1.23 -8.45
C SER A 172 -10.06 0.26 -8.48
N TRP A 173 -10.45 1.03 -7.48
CA TRP A 173 -10.12 2.45 -7.37
C TRP A 173 -8.62 2.67 -7.18
N MET A 174 -7.97 1.87 -6.30
CA MET A 174 -6.52 1.90 -6.14
C MET A 174 -5.79 1.61 -7.46
N VAL A 175 -6.23 0.59 -8.20
CA VAL A 175 -5.62 0.23 -9.50
C VAL A 175 -5.88 1.27 -10.59
N LYS A 176 -7.04 1.94 -10.61
CA LYS A 176 -7.42 2.84 -11.71
C LYS A 176 -7.05 4.29 -11.49
N VAL A 177 -7.05 4.77 -10.25
CA VAL A 177 -6.86 6.19 -9.92
C VAL A 177 -5.47 6.46 -9.36
N TRP A 178 -4.91 5.54 -8.58
CA TRP A 178 -3.64 5.77 -7.88
C TRP A 178 -2.45 5.20 -8.64
N TYR A 179 -2.53 3.93 -9.04
CA TYR A 179 -1.44 3.24 -9.72
C TYR A 179 -0.92 4.00 -10.96
N PRO A 180 -1.76 4.52 -11.89
CA PRO A 180 -1.26 5.18 -13.10
C PRO A 180 -0.57 6.52 -12.85
N VAL A 181 -0.72 7.11 -11.65
CA VAL A 181 -0.17 8.43 -11.32
C VAL A 181 1.32 8.32 -11.01
N CYS A 182 1.75 7.20 -10.46
CA CYS A 182 3.17 6.89 -10.31
C CYS A 182 3.67 6.18 -11.56
N TYR A 183 4.69 6.74 -12.19
CA TYR A 183 5.50 6.03 -13.16
C TYR A 183 6.97 6.02 -12.70
N TYR A 184 7.83 5.30 -13.40
CA TYR A 184 9.27 5.34 -13.18
C TYR A 184 9.97 4.95 -14.48
N PRO A 185 11.21 5.44 -14.74
CA PRO A 185 12.11 6.12 -13.80
C PRO A 185 11.85 7.63 -13.60
N PHE A 186 11.89 8.09 -12.33
CA PHE A 186 12.03 9.51 -11.91
C PHE A 186 13.39 9.85 -11.32
N ALA A 187 14.19 8.88 -10.88
CA ALA A 187 15.47 9.17 -10.23
C ALA A 187 16.41 10.04 -11.09
N SER A 188 16.26 10.02 -12.42
CA SER A 188 17.02 10.88 -13.34
C SER A 188 16.39 12.27 -13.57
N GLN A 189 15.18 12.52 -13.07
CA GLN A 189 14.38 13.72 -13.32
C GLN A 189 14.18 14.59 -12.06
N VAL A 190 14.18 14.00 -10.86
CA VAL A 190 13.95 14.73 -9.60
C VAL A 190 14.87 14.25 -8.46
N TYR A 191 14.44 13.26 -7.66
CA TYR A 191 15.21 12.68 -6.54
C TYR A 191 14.89 11.18 -6.40
N ALA A 192 15.86 10.37 -5.95
CA ALA A 192 15.72 8.92 -5.84
C ALA A 192 14.58 8.46 -4.89
N ASN A 193 14.21 9.27 -3.89
CA ASN A 193 13.13 8.91 -2.96
C ASN A 193 11.75 8.89 -3.64
N TRP A 194 11.57 9.55 -4.79
CA TRP A 194 10.31 9.54 -5.53
C TRP A 194 10.07 8.20 -6.21
N ASP A 195 11.11 7.57 -6.75
CA ASP A 195 11.02 6.19 -7.25
C ASP A 195 10.66 5.23 -6.11
N LEU A 196 11.31 5.35 -4.95
CA LEU A 196 11.09 4.45 -3.81
C LEU A 196 9.64 4.47 -3.30
N ILE A 197 9.00 5.65 -3.22
CA ILE A 197 7.60 5.73 -2.80
C ILE A 197 6.64 5.19 -3.87
N CYS A 198 6.95 5.37 -5.16
CA CYS A 198 6.13 4.83 -6.23
C CYS A 198 6.24 3.30 -6.31
N ILE A 199 7.43 2.75 -6.07
CA ILE A 199 7.65 1.30 -5.88
C ILE A 199 6.83 0.80 -4.68
N ALA A 200 6.91 1.47 -3.52
CA ALA A 200 6.17 1.07 -2.33
C ALA A 200 4.66 1.08 -2.56
N GLN A 201 4.15 2.11 -3.26
CA GLN A 201 2.76 2.17 -3.67
C GLN A 201 2.40 1.01 -4.60
N HIS A 202 3.16 0.78 -5.68
CA HIS A 202 2.87 -0.28 -6.65
C HIS A 202 2.85 -1.64 -5.98
N MET A 203 3.87 -1.97 -5.17
CA MET A 203 3.87 -3.21 -4.39
C MET A 203 2.63 -3.30 -3.49
N SER A 204 2.25 -2.21 -2.83
CA SER A 204 1.10 -2.21 -1.91
C SER A 204 -0.23 -2.40 -2.63
N ILE A 205 -0.42 -1.75 -3.79
CA ILE A 205 -1.60 -1.93 -4.64
C ILE A 205 -1.62 -3.34 -5.24
N GLY A 206 -0.47 -3.89 -5.62
CA GLY A 206 -0.33 -5.26 -6.13
C GLY A 206 -0.81 -6.30 -5.12
N VAL A 207 -0.34 -6.21 -3.87
CA VAL A 207 -0.83 -7.09 -2.79
C VAL A 207 -2.31 -6.83 -2.50
N LEU A 208 -2.73 -5.57 -2.33
CA LEU A 208 -4.13 -5.24 -2.03
C LEU A 208 -5.09 -5.77 -3.11
N ALA A 209 -4.72 -5.67 -4.39
CA ALA A 209 -5.56 -6.08 -5.50
C ALA A 209 -5.34 -7.55 -5.93
N ASP A 210 -4.55 -8.32 -5.18
CA ASP A 210 -4.17 -9.69 -5.55
C ASP A 210 -3.55 -9.78 -6.97
N ASN A 211 -2.83 -8.74 -7.38
CA ASN A 211 -2.23 -8.57 -8.70
C ASN A 211 -0.72 -8.80 -8.65
N GLN A 212 -0.32 -10.06 -8.85
CA GLN A 212 1.08 -10.48 -8.82
C GLN A 212 1.92 -9.83 -9.92
N THR A 213 1.34 -9.57 -11.10
CA THR A 213 2.06 -8.91 -12.21
C THR A 213 2.49 -7.52 -11.81
N LEU A 214 1.56 -6.70 -11.30
CA LEU A 214 1.83 -5.34 -10.83
C LEU A 214 2.90 -5.33 -9.72
N PHE A 215 2.79 -6.26 -8.77
CA PHE A 215 3.79 -6.40 -7.72
C PHE A 215 5.18 -6.77 -8.27
N ASN A 216 5.25 -7.76 -9.17
CA ASN A 216 6.50 -8.22 -9.75
C ASN A 216 7.16 -7.13 -10.60
N ASP A 217 6.40 -6.32 -11.33
CA ASP A 217 6.93 -5.20 -12.11
C ASP A 217 7.64 -4.18 -11.21
N ALA A 218 7.07 -3.88 -10.03
CA ALA A 218 7.69 -3.00 -9.05
C ALA A 218 8.96 -3.62 -8.43
N VAL A 219 8.94 -4.90 -8.08
CA VAL A 219 10.11 -5.64 -7.57
C VAL A 219 11.23 -5.68 -8.61
N ASN A 220 10.89 -5.98 -9.87
CA ASN A 220 11.85 -6.04 -10.97
C ASN A 220 12.50 -4.67 -11.17
N TYR A 221 11.72 -3.58 -11.16
CA TYR A 221 12.27 -2.24 -11.23
C TYR A 221 13.21 -1.96 -10.06
N PHE A 222 12.79 -2.24 -8.82
CA PHE A 222 13.63 -2.02 -7.63
C PHE A 222 14.96 -2.79 -7.70
N VAL A 223 14.93 -4.07 -8.04
CA VAL A 223 16.12 -4.93 -8.10
C VAL A 223 17.04 -4.54 -9.26
N THR A 224 16.49 -4.19 -10.43
CA THR A 224 17.30 -3.80 -11.59
C THR A 224 17.90 -2.40 -11.40
N TRP A 225 17.12 -1.43 -10.90
CA TRP A 225 17.59 -0.08 -10.59
C TRP A 225 18.72 -0.09 -9.55
N ALA A 226 18.57 -0.84 -8.45
CA ALA A 226 19.59 -0.94 -7.40
C ALA A 226 20.93 -1.54 -7.90
N ARG A 227 20.92 -2.27 -9.02
CA ARG A 227 22.14 -2.83 -9.63
C ARG A 227 22.87 -1.85 -10.55
N PHE A 228 22.21 -0.80 -11.04
CA PHE A 228 22.81 0.21 -11.90
C PHE A 228 23.20 1.50 -11.16
N SER A 229 22.69 1.74 -9.96
CA SER A 229 23.07 2.87 -9.10
C SER A 229 24.33 2.63 -8.26
N SER A 230 25.01 1.50 -8.41
CA SER A 230 26.19 1.09 -7.65
C SER A 230 27.49 1.05 -8.47
N ILE A 231 27.63 1.95 -9.46
CA ILE A 231 28.86 2.19 -10.23
C ILE A 231 29.20 3.67 -10.10
#